data_AF-A0A0N4U472-F1
#
_entry.id   AF-A0A0N4U472-F1
#
_cell.length_a   1.000
_cell.length_b   1.000
_cell.length_c   1.000
_cell.angle_alpha   90.00
_cell.angle_beta   90.00
_cell.angle_gamma   90.00
#
_symmetry.space_group_name_H-M   'P 1'
#
loop_
_entity.id
_entity.type
_entity.pdbx_description
1 polymer ?
#
loop_
_entity_poly.entity_id
_entity_poly.type
_entity_poly.pdbx_seq_one_letter_code
_entity_poly.pdbx_strand_id
1 'polypeptide(L)'
;MTRHATENALILGIWIDRSDASVLSGRKGINENIGLITLNDKRTFNALSSRLIQQLKSTLKRFDVDNSIAAIILTGSSKSGSETFKTGTSSTVDELMKVNILSAFGTLDEKAFVLFKLILILLHLLTHCLALFAFRLKQKGLHYQRIQGGASIMELLHLSYPDICYDKTFDDFMYILQVRKPIIAAVNGIAYGGGFELAMMCDIIYASENARFAQPEIKIGCIPGAGATQRLSRTAGKSFAMEFCLTAREMTALEAKQRKIISKVCRPDEVISEAVDLAEKIAEINPLYIARIKENANNESILL
;
A
#
# COMPACT_ATOMS: atom_id res chain seq x y z
N MET A 1 -29.57 -9.37 8.89
CA MET A 1 -28.40 -9.65 8.03
C MET A 1 -27.65 -8.38 7.59
N THR A 2 -27.84 -7.21 8.22
CA THR A 2 -27.39 -5.91 7.68
C THR A 2 -26.17 -5.27 8.38
N ARG A 3 -25.57 -5.91 9.40
CA ARG A 3 -24.48 -5.28 10.20
C ARG A 3 -23.08 -5.32 9.56
N HIS A 4 -22.80 -6.23 8.64
CA HIS A 4 -21.45 -6.37 8.06
C HIS A 4 -21.15 -5.43 6.88
N ALA A 5 -22.14 -4.71 6.38
CA ALA A 5 -22.02 -4.09 5.07
C ALA A 5 -21.94 -2.56 5.09
N THR A 6 -22.36 -1.90 6.18
CA THR A 6 -21.96 -0.51 6.46
C THR A 6 -20.51 -0.38 6.90
N GLU A 7 -19.93 -1.44 7.51
CA GLU A 7 -18.53 -1.47 7.91
C GLU A 7 -17.56 -1.53 6.71
N ASN A 8 -18.00 -2.06 5.56
CA ASN A 8 -17.18 -2.13 4.34
C ASN A 8 -17.19 -0.81 3.54
N ALA A 9 -18.22 0.01 3.67
CA ALA A 9 -18.41 1.20 2.85
C ALA A 9 -17.44 2.36 3.17
N LEU A 10 -16.91 2.42 4.41
CA LEU A 10 -15.99 3.47 4.84
C LEU A 10 -14.52 3.22 4.45
N ILE A 11 -14.22 2.07 3.84
CA ILE A 11 -12.85 1.52 3.74
C ILE A 11 -12.32 1.48 2.28
N LEU A 12 -13.13 1.84 1.28
CA LEU A 12 -12.76 1.66 -0.13
C LEU A 12 -11.92 2.81 -0.67
N GLY A 13 -10.59 2.65 -0.68
CA GLY A 13 -9.69 3.45 -1.52
C GLY A 13 -10.25 3.51 -2.94
N ILE A 14 -10.51 4.72 -3.46
CA ILE A 14 -11.07 4.88 -4.81
C ILE A 14 -9.94 4.79 -5.82
N TRP A 15 -10.00 3.77 -6.67
CA TRP A 15 -8.99 3.46 -7.67
C TRP A 15 -9.56 3.71 -9.08
N ILE A 16 -9.22 4.82 -9.73
CA ILE A 16 -9.78 5.20 -11.04
C ILE A 16 -9.27 4.26 -12.14
N ASP A 17 -10.12 3.46 -12.79
CA ASP A 17 -9.74 2.68 -13.98
C ASP A 17 -9.40 3.61 -15.16
N ARG A 18 -8.18 3.51 -15.71
CA ARG A 18 -7.73 4.29 -16.88
C ARG A 18 -7.00 3.39 -17.88
N SER A 19 -7.37 3.50 -19.16
CA SER A 19 -7.09 2.56 -20.26
C SER A 19 -5.63 2.18 -20.50
N ASP A 20 -4.70 3.09 -20.18
CA ASP A 20 -3.29 2.96 -20.54
C ASP A 20 -2.43 2.37 -19.40
N ALA A 21 -3.03 2.12 -18.23
CA ALA A 21 -2.34 1.50 -17.11
C ALA A 21 -2.02 0.03 -17.43
N SER A 22 -0.73 -0.31 -17.32
CA SER A 22 -0.21 -1.65 -17.59
C SER A 22 0.81 -2.07 -16.54
N VAL A 23 0.78 -3.35 -16.15
CA VAL A 23 1.91 -4.00 -15.48
C VAL A 23 2.76 -4.69 -16.53
N LEU A 24 4.01 -4.26 -16.66
CA LEU A 24 5.00 -4.96 -17.47
C LEU A 24 5.68 -6.01 -16.60
N SER A 25 6.00 -7.16 -17.19
CA SER A 25 6.71 -8.23 -16.49
C SER A 25 7.85 -8.76 -17.35
N GLY A 26 9.00 -9.01 -16.74
CA GLY A 26 10.16 -9.61 -17.38
C GLY A 26 10.90 -10.54 -16.43
N ARG A 27 12.02 -11.06 -16.91
CA ARG A 27 12.98 -11.82 -16.12
C ARG A 27 14.33 -11.11 -16.14
N LYS A 28 15.11 -11.31 -15.09
CA LYS A 28 16.44 -10.72 -14.85
C LYS A 28 17.32 -11.76 -14.15
N GLY A 29 18.60 -11.41 -14.02
CA GLY A 29 19.62 -12.24 -13.42
C GLY A 29 20.23 -13.24 -14.40
N ILE A 30 21.42 -13.75 -14.08
CA ILE A 30 22.23 -14.65 -14.91
C ILE A 30 21.42 -15.88 -15.37
N ASN A 31 20.55 -16.38 -14.49
CA ASN A 31 19.73 -17.57 -14.74
C ASN A 31 18.28 -17.24 -15.17
N GLU A 32 17.95 -15.97 -15.44
CA GLU A 32 16.58 -15.53 -15.79
C GLU A 32 15.52 -16.01 -14.78
N ASN A 33 15.93 -16.10 -13.51
CA ASN A 33 15.13 -16.60 -12.39
C ASN A 33 14.64 -15.50 -11.45
N ILE A 34 14.93 -14.22 -11.75
CA ILE A 34 14.42 -13.08 -10.99
C ILE A 34 13.26 -12.46 -11.76
N GLY A 35 12.07 -12.46 -11.18
CA GLY A 35 10.90 -11.85 -11.80
C GLY A 35 10.93 -10.33 -11.64
N LEU A 36 10.88 -9.57 -12.73
CA LEU A 36 10.75 -8.12 -12.69
C LEU A 36 9.30 -7.72 -12.96
N ILE A 37 8.69 -6.96 -12.05
CA ILE A 37 7.38 -6.33 -12.22
C ILE A 37 7.58 -4.83 -12.28
N THR A 38 7.14 -4.21 -13.37
CA THR A 38 7.19 -2.75 -13.57
C THR A 38 5.77 -2.21 -13.70
N LEU A 39 5.35 -1.39 -12.73
CA LEU A 39 4.13 -0.60 -12.83
C LEU A 39 4.30 0.48 -13.91
N ASN A 40 3.43 0.52 -14.89
CA ASN A 40 3.53 1.43 -16.03
C ASN A 40 2.18 2.08 -16.38
N ASP A 41 1.91 3.16 -15.68
CA ASP A 41 0.96 4.20 -16.04
C ASP A 41 1.71 5.54 -16.14
N LYS A 42 2.11 5.87 -17.37
CA LYS A 42 2.84 7.11 -17.69
C LYS A 42 1.97 8.36 -17.54
N ARG A 43 0.63 8.23 -17.53
CA ARG A 43 -0.29 9.37 -17.47
C ARG A 43 -0.51 9.83 -16.04
N THR A 44 -0.66 8.88 -15.12
CA THR A 44 -0.93 9.15 -13.70
C THR A 44 0.29 8.95 -12.80
N PHE A 45 1.45 8.63 -13.39
CA PHE A 45 2.68 8.28 -12.68
C PHE A 45 2.41 7.14 -11.68
N ASN A 46 1.93 6.02 -12.23
CA ASN A 46 1.55 4.80 -11.53
C ASN A 46 0.60 5.04 -10.34
N ALA A 47 -0.40 5.91 -10.51
CA ALA A 47 -1.55 5.87 -9.61
C ALA A 47 -2.17 4.47 -9.70
N LEU A 48 -2.45 3.87 -8.55
CA LEU A 48 -2.77 2.46 -8.45
C LEU A 48 -4.24 2.22 -8.82
N SER A 49 -4.62 2.31 -10.09
CA SER A 49 -5.99 2.01 -10.51
C SER A 49 -6.42 0.58 -10.16
N SER A 50 -7.73 0.32 -10.10
CA SER A 50 -8.26 -1.02 -9.85
C SER A 50 -7.75 -2.02 -10.88
N ARG A 51 -7.69 -1.60 -12.15
CA ARG A 51 -7.05 -2.32 -13.24
C ARG A 51 -5.57 -2.60 -13.00
N LEU A 52 -4.78 -1.60 -12.62
CA LEU A 52 -3.34 -1.79 -12.36
C LEU A 52 -3.11 -2.75 -11.18
N ILE A 53 -3.94 -2.66 -10.13
CA ILE A 53 -3.90 -3.54 -8.97
C ILE A 53 -4.27 -4.98 -9.35
N GLN A 54 -5.33 -5.17 -10.14
CA GLN A 54 -5.72 -6.50 -10.63
C GLN A 54 -4.63 -7.14 -11.49
N GLN A 55 -3.97 -6.34 -12.35
CA GLN A 55 -2.83 -6.80 -13.15
C GLN A 55 -1.62 -7.12 -12.28
N LEU A 56 -1.34 -6.31 -11.26
CA LEU A 56 -0.27 -6.55 -10.29
C LEU A 56 -0.50 -7.85 -9.55
N LYS A 57 -1.70 -8.05 -8.99
CA LYS A 57 -2.10 -9.31 -8.34
C LYS A 57 -1.90 -10.50 -9.27
N SER A 58 -2.40 -10.41 -10.51
CA SER A 58 -2.30 -11.50 -11.48
C SER A 58 -0.83 -11.84 -11.81
N THR A 59 0.01 -10.81 -11.91
CA THR A 59 1.45 -10.96 -12.16
C THR A 59 2.18 -11.58 -10.96
N LEU A 60 1.90 -11.08 -9.76
CA LEU A 60 2.43 -11.62 -8.50
C LEU A 60 2.03 -13.09 -8.33
N LYS A 61 0.76 -13.43 -8.55
CA LYS A 61 0.27 -14.81 -8.46
C LYS A 61 1.01 -15.72 -9.43
N ARG A 62 1.19 -15.29 -10.68
CA ARG A 62 1.93 -16.06 -11.70
C ARG A 62 3.39 -16.27 -11.28
N PHE A 63 4.07 -15.22 -10.82
CA PHE A 63 5.44 -15.34 -10.35
C PHE A 63 5.57 -16.16 -9.06
N ASP A 64 4.60 -16.13 -8.16
CA ASP A 64 4.63 -16.89 -6.91
C ASP A 64 4.52 -18.41 -7.14
N VAL A 65 3.75 -18.84 -8.16
CA VAL A 65 3.59 -20.27 -8.50
C VAL A 65 4.62 -20.79 -9.50
N ASP A 66 5.35 -19.93 -10.20
CA ASP A 66 6.36 -20.31 -11.19
C ASP A 66 7.66 -20.78 -10.52
N ASN A 67 7.91 -22.09 -10.44
CA ASN A 67 9.10 -22.64 -9.78
C ASN A 67 10.44 -22.20 -10.37
N SER A 68 10.47 -21.61 -11.57
CA SER A 68 11.69 -21.04 -12.15
C SER A 68 12.00 -19.62 -11.66
N ILE A 69 11.08 -18.96 -10.94
CA ILE A 69 11.29 -17.65 -10.31
C ILE A 69 11.67 -17.83 -8.84
N ALA A 70 12.81 -17.30 -8.42
CA ALA A 70 13.29 -17.39 -7.04
C ALA A 70 12.91 -16.17 -6.19
N ALA A 71 12.93 -14.98 -6.78
CA ALA A 71 12.62 -13.70 -6.12
C ALA A 71 11.93 -12.75 -7.10
N ILE A 72 11.28 -11.72 -6.57
CA ILE A 72 10.53 -10.73 -7.35
C ILE A 72 11.07 -9.33 -7.05
N ILE A 73 11.35 -8.55 -8.09
CA ILE A 73 11.62 -7.12 -8.00
C ILE A 73 10.36 -6.38 -8.41
N LEU A 74 9.91 -5.47 -7.57
CA LEU A 74 8.79 -4.57 -7.86
C LEU A 74 9.32 -3.15 -8.06
N THR A 75 9.13 -2.61 -9.25
CA THR A 75 9.47 -1.24 -9.63
C THR A 75 8.30 -0.59 -10.37
N GLY A 76 8.44 0.68 -10.75
CA GLY A 76 7.54 1.37 -11.68
C GLY A 76 8.31 1.79 -12.93
N SER A 77 7.70 2.57 -13.81
CA SER A 77 8.35 3.18 -14.97
C SER A 77 8.44 4.72 -14.86
N SER A 78 9.44 5.32 -15.52
CA SER A 78 9.56 6.78 -15.72
C SER A 78 9.32 7.16 -17.19
N LYS A 79 9.04 8.45 -17.44
CA LYS A 79 9.16 9.05 -18.78
C LYS A 79 10.61 9.11 -19.30
N SER A 80 11.62 9.09 -18.43
CA SER A 80 13.03 9.33 -18.80
C SER A 80 13.80 8.09 -19.31
N GLY A 81 13.13 7.01 -19.73
CA GLY A 81 13.81 5.82 -20.25
C GLY A 81 14.53 4.95 -19.20
N SER A 82 14.50 5.35 -17.92
CA SER A 82 14.90 4.51 -16.79
C SER A 82 13.66 3.86 -16.15
N GLU A 83 13.70 2.54 -15.94
CA GLU A 83 12.76 1.82 -15.07
C GLU A 83 12.83 2.44 -13.65
N THR A 84 11.71 2.86 -13.07
CA THR A 84 11.64 3.77 -11.92
C THR A 84 10.28 3.70 -11.18
N PHE A 85 10.24 3.24 -9.92
CA PHE A 85 9.02 3.24 -9.05
C PHE A 85 8.56 4.67 -8.71
N LYS A 86 7.83 5.30 -9.62
CA LYS A 86 7.04 6.51 -9.36
C LYS A 86 5.60 6.13 -9.13
N THR A 87 5.08 6.15 -7.92
CA THR A 87 3.66 5.88 -7.63
C THR A 87 3.11 7.08 -6.86
N GLY A 88 2.18 7.81 -7.47
CA GLY A 88 1.57 9.02 -6.91
C GLY A 88 2.21 10.30 -7.43
N THR A 89 1.40 11.27 -7.84
CA THR A 89 1.88 12.60 -8.26
C THR A 89 1.58 13.66 -7.23
N SER A 90 2.44 14.69 -7.15
CA SER A 90 2.03 15.99 -6.59
C SER A 90 0.79 16.52 -7.31
N SER A 91 0.70 16.36 -8.64
CA SER A 91 -0.44 16.82 -9.42
C SER A 91 -1.77 16.16 -9.04
N THR A 92 -1.80 14.92 -8.55
CA THR A 92 -3.02 14.30 -8.02
C THR A 92 -3.41 14.95 -6.71
N VAL A 93 -2.45 15.33 -5.86
CA VAL A 93 -2.74 16.12 -4.65
C VAL A 93 -3.22 17.52 -5.04
N ASP A 94 -2.60 18.18 -6.03
CA ASP A 94 -3.02 19.52 -6.49
C ASP A 94 -4.37 19.49 -7.24
N GLU A 95 -4.66 18.46 -8.02
CA GLU A 95 -5.96 18.22 -8.65
C GLU A 95 -7.03 17.82 -7.63
N LEU A 96 -6.67 17.06 -6.59
CA LEU A 96 -7.57 16.74 -5.47
C LEU A 96 -7.79 17.95 -4.55
N MET A 97 -6.82 18.84 -4.38
CA MET A 97 -6.97 20.09 -3.61
C MET A 97 -7.93 21.07 -4.29
N LYS A 98 -8.10 20.99 -5.62
CA LYS A 98 -9.17 21.71 -6.33
C LYS A 98 -10.56 21.15 -6.04
N VAL A 99 -10.65 19.93 -5.52
CA VAL A 99 -11.90 19.35 -5.05
C VAL A 99 -12.16 19.86 -3.64
N ASN A 100 -12.92 20.93 -3.53
CA ASN A 100 -13.39 21.43 -2.25
C ASN A 100 -14.37 20.40 -1.65
N ILE A 101 -13.88 19.46 -0.83
CA ILE A 101 -14.70 18.42 -0.18
C ILE A 101 -15.84 19.06 0.63
N LEU A 102 -15.64 20.28 1.16
CA LEU A 102 -16.66 21.04 1.86
C LEU A 102 -17.85 21.44 0.98
N SER A 103 -17.69 21.56 -0.35
CA SER A 103 -18.85 21.82 -1.23
C SER A 103 -19.65 20.56 -1.59
N ALA A 104 -19.09 19.35 -1.39
CA ALA A 104 -19.83 18.10 -1.58
C ALA A 104 -20.86 17.87 -0.45
N PHE A 105 -20.58 18.41 0.73
CA PHE A 105 -21.54 18.49 1.84
C PHE A 105 -22.22 19.86 1.79
N GLY A 106 -23.19 20.01 0.87
CA GLY A 106 -23.98 21.23 0.75
C GLY A 106 -24.35 21.77 2.13
N THR A 107 -24.06 23.06 2.35
CA THR A 107 -24.20 23.84 3.61
C THR A 107 -25.11 23.17 4.66
N LEU A 108 -24.57 22.24 5.44
CA LEU A 108 -25.26 21.70 6.60
C LEU A 108 -25.17 22.77 7.69
N ASP A 109 -26.32 23.25 8.17
CA ASP A 109 -26.39 24.11 9.34
C ASP A 109 -25.59 23.50 10.50
N GLU A 110 -24.96 24.34 11.31
CA GLU A 110 -23.98 23.98 12.35
C GLU A 110 -24.50 22.86 13.27
N LYS A 111 -25.80 22.85 13.54
CA LYS A 111 -26.50 21.80 14.30
C LYS A 111 -26.50 20.44 13.61
N ALA A 112 -26.69 20.39 12.29
CA ALA A 112 -26.67 19.15 11.51
C ALA A 112 -25.25 18.56 11.44
N PHE A 113 -24.23 19.41 11.40
CA PHE A 113 -22.83 18.98 11.45
C PHE A 113 -22.45 18.37 12.81
N VAL A 114 -22.88 19.00 13.91
CA VAL A 114 -22.70 18.47 15.27
C VAL A 114 -23.44 17.14 15.44
N LEU A 115 -24.67 17.03 14.94
CA LEU A 115 -25.46 15.80 15.00
C LEU A 115 -24.81 14.68 14.17
N PHE A 116 -24.30 14.97 12.98
CA PHE A 116 -23.59 14.00 12.15
C PHE A 116 -22.31 13.48 12.84
N LYS A 117 -21.51 14.38 13.44
CA LYS A 117 -20.36 13.98 14.27
C LYS A 117 -20.77 13.11 15.45
N LEU A 118 -21.86 13.45 16.14
CA LEU A 118 -22.40 12.66 17.25
C LEU A 118 -22.83 11.26 16.77
N ILE A 119 -23.50 11.15 15.63
CA ILE A 119 -23.90 9.86 15.04
C ILE A 119 -22.65 9.03 14.71
N LEU A 120 -21.62 9.62 14.10
CA LEU A 120 -20.37 8.92 13.80
C LEU A 120 -19.64 8.47 15.07
N ILE A 121 -19.60 9.30 16.12
CA ILE A 121 -19.00 8.92 17.41
C ILE A 121 -19.79 7.80 18.07
N LEU A 122 -21.13 7.86 18.05
CA LEU A 122 -22.00 6.82 18.60
C LEU A 122 -21.86 5.50 17.81
N LEU A 123 -21.73 5.56 16.49
CA LEU A 123 -21.43 4.40 15.64
C LEU A 123 -20.05 3.81 15.94
N HIS A 124 -19.04 4.65 16.21
CA HIS A 124 -17.71 4.21 16.63
C HIS A 124 -17.73 3.58 18.03
N LEU A 125 -18.45 4.18 18.99
CA LEU A 125 -18.62 3.60 20.32
C LEU A 125 -19.37 2.26 20.26
N LEU A 126 -20.39 2.14 19.41
CA LEU A 126 -21.13 0.90 19.22
C LEU A 126 -20.26 -0.19 18.57
N THR A 127 -19.48 0.14 17.55
CA THR A 127 -18.53 -0.80 16.93
C THR A 127 -17.42 -1.20 17.91
N HIS A 128 -16.94 -0.28 18.76
CA HIS A 128 -15.98 -0.61 19.82
C HIS A 128 -16.60 -1.55 20.87
N CYS A 129 -17.84 -1.33 21.28
CA CYS A 129 -18.58 -2.22 22.18
C CYS A 129 -18.78 -3.62 21.55
N LEU A 130 -19.11 -3.69 20.26
CA LEU A 130 -19.26 -4.95 19.53
C LEU A 130 -17.90 -5.66 19.34
N ALA A 131 -16.83 -4.93 19.08
CA ALA A 131 -15.48 -5.46 18.99
C ALA A 131 -15.00 -5.99 20.34
N LEU A 132 -15.28 -5.30 21.45
CA LEU A 132 -15.01 -5.78 22.81
C LEU A 132 -15.87 -6.99 23.19
N PHE A 133 -17.13 -7.03 22.76
CA PHE A 133 -18.01 -8.18 22.94
C PHE A 133 -17.52 -9.40 22.14
N ALA A 134 -17.16 -9.20 20.87
CA ALA A 134 -16.52 -10.22 20.03
C ALA A 134 -15.16 -10.65 20.60
N PHE A 135 -14.39 -9.72 21.17
CA PHE A 135 -13.12 -10.00 21.86
C PHE A 135 -13.33 -10.87 23.11
N ARG A 136 -14.38 -10.63 23.91
CA ARG A 136 -14.77 -11.51 25.01
C ARG A 136 -15.18 -12.91 24.52
N LEU A 137 -15.88 -13.01 23.38
CA LEU A 137 -16.22 -14.30 22.77
C LEU A 137 -14.98 -15.03 22.21
N LYS A 138 -13.97 -14.28 21.76
CA LYS A 138 -12.77 -14.80 21.09
C LYS A 138 -11.60 -15.13 22.03
N GLN A 139 -11.77 -15.02 23.35
CA GLN A 139 -10.84 -15.62 24.32
C GLN A 139 -10.74 -17.17 24.24
N LYS A 140 -11.29 -17.80 23.20
CA LYS A 140 -11.10 -19.23 22.85
C LYS A 140 -10.14 -19.49 21.68
N GLY A 141 -9.36 -18.53 21.18
CA GLY A 141 -8.25 -18.85 20.27
C GLY A 141 -7.94 -17.81 19.20
N LEU A 142 -6.79 -17.15 19.40
CA LEU A 142 -5.92 -16.38 18.50
C LEU A 142 -6.45 -15.22 17.62
N HIS A 143 -5.54 -14.24 17.53
CA HIS A 143 -5.69 -12.83 17.23
C HIS A 143 -5.49 -12.47 15.75
N TYR A 144 -6.26 -11.49 15.28
CA TYR A 144 -5.75 -10.38 14.45
C TYR A 144 -6.74 -9.22 14.60
N GLN A 145 -6.28 -8.06 15.08
CA GLN A 145 -7.08 -6.85 15.20
C GLN A 145 -7.19 -6.21 13.81
N ARG A 146 -8.38 -6.25 13.22
CA ARG A 146 -8.72 -5.59 11.96
C ARG A 146 -8.80 -4.08 12.23
N ILE A 147 -7.88 -3.29 11.68
CA ILE A 147 -7.95 -1.82 11.68
C ILE A 147 -8.47 -1.36 10.32
N GLN A 148 -9.44 -0.45 10.37
CA GLN A 148 -10.29 0.04 9.29
C GLN A 148 -9.60 1.20 8.55
N GLY A 149 -9.55 1.14 7.22
CA GLY A 149 -8.96 2.16 6.33
C GLY A 149 -9.96 3.25 5.93
N GLY A 150 -9.48 4.30 5.26
CA GLY A 150 -10.28 5.44 4.79
C GLY A 150 -9.95 5.85 3.36
N ALA A 151 -10.88 6.57 2.71
CA ALA A 151 -10.82 6.97 1.32
C ALA A 151 -11.68 8.21 0.99
N SER A 152 -11.51 8.71 -0.25
CA SER A 152 -12.16 9.89 -0.83
C SER A 152 -13.66 9.66 -1.12
N ILE A 153 -14.47 10.71 -1.09
CA ILE A 153 -15.94 10.64 -1.10
C ILE A 153 -16.59 10.93 -2.47
N MET A 154 -15.84 11.41 -3.47
CA MET A 154 -16.49 11.92 -4.69
C MET A 154 -17.09 10.86 -5.64
N GLU A 155 -16.62 9.60 -5.66
CA GLU A 155 -17.28 8.55 -6.46
C GLU A 155 -18.16 7.58 -5.64
N LEU A 156 -18.20 7.72 -4.31
CA LEU A 156 -19.23 7.04 -3.49
C LEU A 156 -20.66 7.49 -3.85
N LEU A 157 -20.81 8.64 -4.51
CA LEU A 157 -22.12 9.15 -4.94
C LEU A 157 -22.73 8.36 -6.12
N HIS A 158 -21.93 7.60 -6.86
CA HIS A 158 -22.37 6.91 -8.08
C HIS A 158 -22.35 5.38 -7.99
N LEU A 159 -21.68 4.80 -7.00
CA LEU A 159 -21.65 3.34 -6.81
C LEU A 159 -22.86 2.87 -6.01
N SER A 160 -23.48 1.78 -6.47
CA SER A 160 -24.54 1.13 -5.70
C SER A 160 -23.95 0.34 -4.54
N TYR A 161 -24.74 0.13 -3.47
CA TYR A 161 -24.31 -0.66 -2.32
C TYR A 161 -23.81 -2.08 -2.66
N PRO A 162 -24.39 -2.80 -3.64
CA PRO A 162 -23.79 -4.02 -4.18
C PRO A 162 -22.36 -3.81 -4.69
N ASP A 163 -22.09 -2.74 -5.44
CA ASP A 163 -20.76 -2.48 -6.03
C ASP A 163 -19.69 -2.28 -4.94
N ILE A 164 -20.04 -1.58 -3.85
CA ILE A 164 -19.18 -1.42 -2.66
C ILE A 164 -18.89 -2.77 -2.01
N CYS A 165 -19.90 -3.64 -1.86
CA CYS A 165 -19.74 -4.94 -1.23
C CYS A 165 -18.88 -5.91 -2.06
N TYR A 166 -18.84 -5.74 -3.39
CA TYR A 166 -18.12 -6.60 -4.32
C TYR A 166 -16.78 -6.03 -4.79
N ASP A 167 -16.40 -4.81 -4.37
CA ASP A 167 -15.10 -4.23 -4.70
C ASP A 167 -13.97 -5.02 -4.02
N LYS A 168 -13.26 -5.81 -4.84
CA LYS A 168 -12.11 -6.61 -4.41
C LYS A 168 -10.80 -5.86 -4.51
N THR A 169 -10.79 -4.59 -4.92
CA THR A 169 -9.54 -3.90 -5.24
C THR A 169 -8.62 -3.79 -4.03
N PHE A 170 -9.16 -3.59 -2.84
CA PHE A 170 -8.36 -3.63 -1.60
C PHE A 170 -7.79 -5.03 -1.33
N ASP A 171 -8.59 -6.10 -1.45
CA ASP A 171 -8.12 -7.48 -1.29
C ASP A 171 -7.03 -7.82 -2.34
N ASP A 172 -7.20 -7.33 -3.56
CA ASP A 172 -6.26 -7.50 -4.65
C ASP A 172 -4.95 -6.74 -4.40
N PHE A 173 -5.04 -5.56 -3.80
CA PHE A 173 -3.88 -4.79 -3.36
C PHE A 173 -3.12 -5.48 -2.24
N MET A 174 -3.86 -6.03 -1.26
CA MET A 174 -3.30 -6.75 -0.11
C MET A 174 -2.76 -8.14 -0.47
N TYR A 175 -3.02 -8.66 -1.67
CA TYR A 175 -2.53 -9.96 -2.13
C TYR A 175 -0.99 -10.09 -2.08
N ILE A 176 -0.26 -8.97 -2.21
CA ILE A 176 1.20 -8.94 -2.09
C ILE A 176 1.72 -9.58 -0.79
N LEU A 177 0.97 -9.45 0.31
CA LEU A 177 1.34 -10.00 1.61
C LEU A 177 1.23 -11.54 1.66
N GLN A 178 0.55 -12.16 0.69
CA GLN A 178 0.37 -13.62 0.60
C GLN A 178 1.45 -14.30 -0.26
N VAL A 179 2.24 -13.53 -1.01
CA VAL A 179 3.30 -14.05 -1.88
C VAL A 179 4.40 -14.65 -1.01
N ARG A 180 4.78 -15.90 -1.27
CA ARG A 180 5.79 -16.63 -0.45
C ARG A 180 7.22 -16.30 -0.87
N LYS A 181 7.39 -15.87 -2.12
CA LYS A 181 8.68 -15.42 -2.64
C LYS A 181 9.07 -14.05 -2.08
N PRO A 182 10.37 -13.79 -1.90
CA PRO A 182 10.86 -12.50 -1.44
C PRO A 182 10.60 -11.45 -2.51
N ILE A 183 10.11 -10.29 -2.09
CA ILE A 183 9.80 -9.15 -2.94
C ILE A 183 10.69 -7.99 -2.53
N ILE A 184 11.47 -7.48 -3.48
CA ILE A 184 12.35 -6.33 -3.31
C ILE A 184 11.72 -5.15 -4.04
N ALA A 185 11.31 -4.11 -3.31
CA ALA A 185 10.92 -2.84 -3.90
C ALA A 185 12.18 -2.10 -4.37
N ALA A 186 12.25 -1.78 -5.66
CA ALA A 186 13.30 -0.93 -6.23
C ALA A 186 12.75 0.47 -6.49
N VAL A 187 12.81 1.31 -5.47
CA VAL A 187 12.18 2.64 -5.50
C VAL A 187 13.09 3.65 -6.20
N ASN A 188 12.62 4.25 -7.30
CA ASN A 188 13.33 5.38 -7.91
C ASN A 188 12.37 6.55 -8.09
N GLY A 189 12.69 7.70 -7.51
CA GLY A 189 11.79 8.85 -7.46
C GLY A 189 10.68 8.75 -6.41
N ILE A 190 9.48 9.18 -6.77
CA ILE A 190 8.41 9.48 -5.80
C ILE A 190 7.57 8.23 -5.48
N ALA A 191 7.44 7.90 -4.21
CA ALA A 191 6.50 6.90 -3.72
C ALA A 191 5.63 7.52 -2.63
N TYR A 192 4.42 7.97 -2.98
CA TYR A 192 3.47 8.61 -2.06
C TYR A 192 2.22 7.77 -1.86
N GLY A 193 1.61 7.87 -0.69
CA GLY A 193 0.34 7.22 -0.39
C GLY A 193 0.40 5.71 -0.54
N GLY A 194 -0.58 5.15 -1.24
CA GLY A 194 -0.61 3.72 -1.60
C GLY A 194 0.66 3.22 -2.30
N GLY A 195 1.38 4.09 -3.01
CA GLY A 195 2.68 3.79 -3.57
C GLY A 195 3.76 3.48 -2.53
N PHE A 196 3.82 4.31 -1.49
CA PHE A 196 4.70 4.06 -0.36
C PHE A 196 4.24 2.86 0.46
N GLU A 197 2.93 2.68 0.62
CA GLU A 197 2.37 1.49 1.27
C GLU A 197 2.75 0.22 0.53
N LEU A 198 2.72 0.23 -0.80
CA LEU A 198 3.15 -0.88 -1.64
C LEU A 198 4.64 -1.20 -1.44
N ALA A 199 5.50 -0.18 -1.40
CA ALA A 199 6.91 -0.39 -1.08
C ALA A 199 7.09 -0.99 0.32
N MET A 200 6.37 -0.49 1.34
CA MET A 200 6.41 -1.03 2.71
C MET A 200 5.78 -2.41 2.87
N MET A 201 4.97 -2.86 1.91
CA MET A 201 4.45 -4.23 1.86
C MET A 201 5.44 -5.23 1.25
N CYS A 202 6.45 -4.76 0.53
CA CYS A 202 7.55 -5.60 0.08
C CYS A 202 8.45 -5.98 1.27
N ASP A 203 9.21 -7.06 1.12
CA ASP A 203 10.05 -7.58 2.20
C ASP A 203 11.32 -6.74 2.39
N ILE A 204 11.84 -6.19 1.30
CA ILE A 204 13.07 -5.40 1.27
C ILE A 204 12.84 -4.18 0.39
N ILE A 205 13.35 -3.01 0.79
CA ILE A 205 13.23 -1.78 0.02
C ILE A 205 14.63 -1.22 -0.27
N TYR A 206 14.97 -1.14 -1.55
CA TYR A 206 16.11 -0.37 -2.06
C TYR A 206 15.58 0.89 -2.71
N ALA A 207 16.18 2.04 -2.43
CA ALA A 207 15.72 3.32 -2.97
C ALA A 207 16.86 4.10 -3.60
N SER A 208 16.57 4.85 -4.65
CA SER A 208 17.52 5.78 -5.24
C SER A 208 17.74 7.02 -4.35
N GLU A 209 18.86 7.71 -4.49
CA GLU A 209 19.16 8.98 -3.78
C GLU A 209 18.08 10.06 -4.00
N ASN A 210 17.52 10.12 -5.20
CA ASN A 210 16.43 11.04 -5.55
C ASN A 210 15.05 10.55 -5.09
N ALA A 211 14.93 9.41 -4.39
CA ALA A 211 13.64 8.92 -3.94
C ALA A 211 13.03 9.82 -2.85
N ARG A 212 11.72 9.98 -2.91
CA ARG A 212 10.92 10.77 -1.96
C ARG A 212 9.70 9.98 -1.52
N PHE A 213 9.44 10.00 -0.22
CA PHE A 213 8.35 9.27 0.42
C PHE A 213 7.44 10.24 1.18
N ALA A 214 6.13 10.02 1.14
CA ALA A 214 5.14 10.81 1.88
C ALA A 214 3.85 10.02 2.07
N GLN A 215 3.10 10.35 3.11
CA GLN A 215 1.69 9.97 3.26
C GLN A 215 0.79 11.22 3.16
N PRO A 216 0.41 11.65 1.95
CA PRO A 216 -0.32 12.89 1.73
C PRO A 216 -1.83 12.78 2.01
N GLU A 217 -2.35 11.63 2.42
CA GLU A 217 -3.79 11.33 2.53
C GLU A 217 -4.54 12.34 3.40
N ILE A 218 -3.92 12.87 4.46
CA ILE A 218 -4.56 13.85 5.35
C ILE A 218 -4.92 15.16 4.61
N LYS A 219 -4.18 15.52 3.55
CA LYS A 219 -4.44 16.72 2.73
C LYS A 219 -5.77 16.62 1.96
N ILE A 220 -6.26 15.40 1.74
CA ILE A 220 -7.51 15.11 1.04
C ILE A 220 -8.58 14.55 1.98
N GLY A 221 -8.44 14.76 3.30
CA GLY A 221 -9.38 14.27 4.30
C GLY A 221 -9.38 12.76 4.48
N CYS A 222 -8.33 12.07 4.05
CA CYS A 222 -8.19 10.62 4.13
C CYS A 222 -7.10 10.22 5.13
N ILE A 223 -6.98 8.92 5.39
CA ILE A 223 -5.89 8.33 6.16
C ILE A 223 -5.15 7.29 5.30
N PRO A 224 -3.88 6.98 5.63
CA PRO A 224 -3.20 5.83 5.01
C PRO A 224 -3.93 4.53 5.37
N GLY A 225 -4.47 3.86 4.36
CA GLY A 225 -5.46 2.77 4.54
C GLY A 225 -4.89 1.35 4.45
N ALA A 226 -3.72 1.17 3.82
CA ALA A 226 -3.14 -0.15 3.57
C ALA A 226 -1.98 -0.50 4.51
N GLY A 227 -1.97 0.07 5.71
CA GLY A 227 -1.10 -0.35 6.80
C GLY A 227 0.10 0.56 7.07
N ALA A 228 0.20 1.74 6.44
CA ALA A 228 1.33 2.65 6.68
C ALA A 228 1.49 3.04 8.15
N THR A 229 0.38 3.37 8.82
CA THR A 229 0.41 3.86 10.21
C THR A 229 0.99 2.80 11.14
N GLN A 230 0.74 1.51 10.86
CA GLN A 230 1.29 0.38 11.59
C GLN A 230 2.76 0.12 11.22
N ARG A 231 3.09 0.05 9.92
CA ARG A 231 4.46 -0.26 9.46
C ARG A 231 5.46 0.84 9.84
N LEU A 232 5.08 2.11 9.70
CA LEU A 232 5.92 3.24 10.13
C LEU A 232 6.10 3.26 11.66
N SER A 233 5.04 2.98 12.42
CA SER A 233 5.15 2.92 13.89
C SER A 233 6.10 1.82 14.35
N ARG A 234 6.09 0.66 13.68
CA ARG A 234 6.97 -0.48 13.98
C ARG A 234 8.43 -0.24 13.59
N THR A 235 8.67 0.40 12.44
CA THR A 235 10.03 0.59 11.89
C THR A 235 10.71 1.86 12.39
N ALA A 236 9.99 2.99 12.41
CA ALA A 236 10.54 4.32 12.70
C ALA A 236 10.04 4.92 14.03
N GLY A 237 9.16 4.22 14.74
CA GLY A 237 8.60 4.62 16.03
C GLY A 237 7.34 5.47 15.93
N LYS A 238 6.46 5.32 16.93
CA LYS A 238 5.13 5.98 16.98
C LYS A 238 5.20 7.50 16.80
N SER A 239 6.10 8.19 17.49
CA SER A 239 6.18 9.66 17.44
C SER A 239 6.47 10.17 16.03
N PHE A 240 7.39 9.50 15.32
CA PHE A 240 7.71 9.83 13.94
C PHE A 240 6.55 9.52 13.01
N ALA A 241 5.95 8.33 13.12
CA ALA A 241 4.82 7.95 12.28
C ALA A 241 3.65 8.95 12.41
N MET A 242 3.39 9.45 13.62
CA MET A 242 2.39 10.49 13.88
C MET A 242 2.76 11.82 13.21
N GLU A 243 3.97 12.33 13.45
CA GLU A 243 4.45 13.57 12.81
C GLU A 243 4.37 13.46 11.28
N PHE A 244 4.87 12.37 10.72
CA PHE A 244 4.95 12.14 9.29
C PHE A 244 3.56 12.08 8.63
N CYS A 245 2.65 11.26 9.17
CA CYS A 245 1.30 11.11 8.61
C CYS A 245 0.40 12.34 8.84
N LEU A 246 0.53 13.03 9.98
CA LEU A 246 -0.32 14.19 10.30
C LEU A 246 0.14 15.48 9.61
N THR A 247 1.41 15.58 9.24
CA THR A 247 1.93 16.75 8.52
C THR A 247 1.95 16.56 7.01
N ALA A 248 1.79 15.31 6.52
CA ALA A 248 1.96 14.96 5.10
C ALA A 248 3.28 15.51 4.51
N ARG A 249 4.34 15.55 5.33
CA ARG A 249 5.66 15.99 4.90
C ARG A 249 6.35 14.92 4.05
N GLU A 250 7.32 15.34 3.27
CA GLU A 250 8.20 14.43 2.55
C GLU A 250 9.34 13.94 3.43
N MET A 251 9.83 12.74 3.11
CA MET A 251 11.02 12.11 3.66
C MET A 251 11.93 11.70 2.50
N THR A 252 13.23 11.98 2.64
CA THR A 252 14.25 11.59 1.65
C THR A 252 14.62 10.11 1.79
N ALA A 253 15.22 9.52 0.76
CA ALA A 253 15.80 8.17 0.86
C ALA A 253 16.81 8.03 2.02
N LEU A 254 17.63 9.06 2.25
CA LEU A 254 18.61 9.05 3.34
C LEU A 254 17.94 9.04 4.72
N GLU A 255 16.93 9.88 4.94
CA GLU A 255 16.15 9.85 6.19
C GLU A 255 15.44 8.51 6.35
N ALA A 256 14.82 7.97 5.28
CA ALA A 256 14.17 6.67 5.31
C ALA A 256 15.13 5.54 5.72
N LYS A 257 16.39 5.60 5.26
CA LYS A 257 17.45 4.65 5.64
C LYS A 257 17.86 4.83 7.09
N GLN A 258 18.06 6.07 7.56
CA GLN A 258 18.39 6.37 8.96
C GLN A 258 17.29 5.90 9.93
N ARG A 259 16.03 5.99 9.50
CA ARG A 259 14.86 5.50 10.24
C ARG A 259 14.59 4.01 10.08
N LYS A 260 15.45 3.27 9.37
CA LYS A 260 15.35 1.82 9.15
C LYS A 260 14.08 1.38 8.39
N ILE A 261 13.46 2.29 7.64
CA ILE A 261 12.30 2.00 6.80
C ILE A 261 12.76 1.30 5.51
N ILE A 262 13.93 1.68 4.99
CA ILE A 262 14.54 1.08 3.80
C ILE A 262 15.91 0.46 4.10
N SER A 263 16.31 -0.50 3.26
CA SER A 263 17.52 -1.30 3.45
C SER A 263 18.76 -0.73 2.74
N LYS A 264 18.62 -0.04 1.61
CA LYS A 264 19.77 0.55 0.90
C LYS A 264 19.36 1.81 0.13
N VAL A 265 20.27 2.78 0.10
CA VAL A 265 20.22 3.93 -0.82
C VAL A 265 21.21 3.65 -1.94
N CYS A 266 20.78 3.77 -3.19
CA CYS A 266 21.55 3.50 -4.40
C CYS A 266 21.57 4.73 -5.31
N ARG A 267 22.48 4.77 -6.28
CA ARG A 267 22.36 5.72 -7.37
C ARG A 267 21.08 5.45 -8.19
N PRO A 268 20.45 6.47 -8.78
CA PRO A 268 19.21 6.29 -9.54
C PRO A 268 19.30 5.26 -10.68
N ASP A 269 20.44 5.20 -11.38
CA ASP A 269 20.68 4.27 -12.48
C ASP A 269 21.08 2.86 -12.03
N GLU A 270 21.38 2.66 -10.75
CA GLU A 270 21.86 1.39 -10.19
C GLU A 270 20.81 0.69 -9.30
N VAL A 271 19.68 1.33 -8.98
CA VAL A 271 18.73 0.77 -8.00
C VAL A 271 18.19 -0.62 -8.40
N ILE A 272 17.99 -0.85 -9.70
CA ILE A 272 17.45 -2.12 -10.20
C ILE A 272 18.54 -3.16 -10.28
N SER A 273 19.75 -2.82 -10.76
CA SER A 273 20.87 -3.76 -10.77
C SER A 273 21.22 -4.19 -9.34
N GLU A 274 21.23 -3.27 -8.39
CA GLU A 274 21.45 -3.57 -6.97
C GLU A 274 20.35 -4.45 -6.36
N ALA A 275 19.10 -4.27 -6.78
CA ALA A 275 18.01 -5.16 -6.39
C ALA A 275 18.14 -6.55 -7.02
N VAL A 276 18.62 -6.64 -8.27
CA VAL A 276 18.93 -7.92 -8.95
C VAL A 276 20.07 -8.64 -8.24
N ASP A 277 21.17 -7.96 -7.93
CA ASP A 277 22.33 -8.55 -7.24
C ASP A 277 21.93 -9.13 -5.87
N LEU A 278 21.03 -8.45 -5.15
CA LEU A 278 20.46 -8.99 -3.92
C LEU A 278 19.57 -10.21 -4.18
N ALA A 279 18.70 -10.12 -5.19
CA ALA A 279 17.78 -11.19 -5.56
C ALA A 279 18.53 -12.47 -5.97
N GLU A 280 19.65 -12.35 -6.68
CA GLU A 280 20.49 -13.46 -7.09
C GLU A 280 21.13 -14.17 -5.89
N LYS A 281 21.66 -13.41 -4.92
CA LYS A 281 22.18 -13.98 -3.66
C LYS A 281 21.10 -14.73 -2.89
N ILE A 282 19.87 -14.19 -2.87
CA ILE A 282 18.74 -14.87 -2.25
C ILE A 282 18.37 -16.14 -3.03
N ALA A 283 18.48 -16.13 -4.36
CA ALA A 283 18.15 -17.25 -5.23
C ALA A 283 19.08 -18.47 -5.09
N GLU A 284 20.26 -18.31 -4.46
CA GLU A 284 21.15 -19.42 -4.11
C GLU A 284 20.62 -20.25 -2.92
N ILE A 285 19.66 -19.73 -2.16
CA ILE A 285 19.10 -20.38 -0.97
C ILE A 285 17.92 -21.27 -1.37
N ASN A 286 17.73 -22.39 -0.66
CA ASN A 286 16.56 -23.25 -0.87
C ASN A 286 15.23 -22.46 -0.69
N PRO A 287 14.32 -22.47 -1.68
CA PRO A 287 13.06 -21.74 -1.64
C PRO A 287 12.18 -22.01 -0.41
N LEU A 288 12.25 -23.21 0.17
CA LEU A 288 11.52 -23.57 1.39
C LEU A 288 12.01 -22.76 2.60
N TYR A 289 13.33 -22.57 2.73
CA TYR A 289 13.88 -21.77 3.81
C TYR A 289 13.57 -20.29 3.63
N ILE A 290 13.63 -19.79 2.39
CA ILE A 290 13.26 -18.40 2.07
C ILE A 290 11.80 -18.14 2.46
N ALA A 291 10.87 -19.00 2.03
CA ALA A 291 9.45 -18.87 2.34
C ALA A 291 9.20 -18.90 3.85
N ARG A 292 9.90 -19.78 4.58
CA ARG A 292 9.75 -19.88 6.05
C ARG A 292 10.32 -18.67 6.78
N ILE A 293 11.45 -18.12 6.34
CA ILE A 293 12.01 -16.89 6.90
C ILE A 293 11.02 -15.74 6.70
N LYS A 294 10.47 -15.58 5.49
CA LYS A 294 9.48 -14.54 5.19
C LYS A 294 8.21 -14.69 6.04
N GLU A 295 7.68 -15.90 6.15
CA GLU A 295 6.52 -16.18 6.98
C GLU A 295 6.76 -15.81 8.45
N ASN A 296 7.90 -16.20 9.01
CA ASN A 296 8.27 -15.91 10.40
C ASN A 296 8.52 -14.40 10.64
N ALA A 297 9.12 -13.70 9.68
CA ALA A 297 9.35 -12.26 9.79
C ALA A 297 8.03 -11.46 9.79
N ASN A 298 7.02 -11.94 9.07
CA ASN A 298 5.71 -11.28 8.95
C ASN A 298 4.73 -11.65 10.09
N ASN A 299 4.88 -12.85 10.67
CA ASN A 299 4.08 -13.31 11.79
C ASN A 299 4.88 -13.14 13.09
N GLU A 300 4.66 -12.02 13.81
CA GLU A 300 5.31 -11.71 15.10
C GLU A 300 5.11 -12.79 16.20
N SER A 301 4.34 -13.86 15.94
CA SER A 301 4.21 -15.01 16.84
C SER A 301 5.50 -15.83 16.86
N ILE A 302 6.24 -15.71 17.96
CA ILE A 302 7.40 -16.54 18.32
C ILE A 302 7.02 -18.02 18.19
N LEU A 303 7.78 -18.78 17.38
CA LEU A 303 7.75 -20.24 17.40
C LEU A 303 8.58 -20.72 18.60
N LEU A 304 7.94 -20.88 19.75
CA LEU A 304 8.31 -21.82 20.81
C LEU A 304 7.01 -22.37 21.41
#